data_AF-A0A3N5RVE0-F1
#
_entry.id   AF-A0A3N5RVE0-F1
#
_cell.length_a   1.000
_cell.length_b   1.000
_cell.length_c   1.000
_cell.angle_alpha   90.00
_cell.angle_beta   90.00
_cell.angle_gamma   90.00
#
_symmetry.space_group_name_H-M   'P 1'
#
loop_
_entity.id
_entity.type
_entity.pdbx_description
1 polymer ?
#
loop_
_entity_poly.entity_id
_entity_poly.type
_entity_poly.pdbx_seq_one_letter_code
_entity_poly.pdbx_strand_id
1 'polypeptide(L)'
;MSTKICSKCGQEYDISHFSWSIKGIKRHAKCLACRSEERIAYYGRHKEEELAYKYKRQVRKREEARHFVFSYLSSHPCVDCGEADPMILTFDHVRGTKKMNVSQMVNQGYSLEAIQSEMDKCAVRCANCHMRIEKQRRGTVYF
;
A
#
# COMPACT_ATOMS: atom_id res chain seq x y z
N MET A 1 -43.90 -19.99 -11.81
CA MET A 1 -42.70 -19.17 -11.57
C MET A 1 -43.16 -17.75 -11.30
N SER A 2 -42.63 -17.06 -10.28
CA SER A 2 -43.04 -15.69 -9.98
C SER A 2 -42.22 -14.73 -10.84
N THR A 3 -42.88 -13.98 -11.70
CA THR A 3 -42.27 -12.99 -12.58
C THR A 3 -42.46 -11.58 -12.06
N LYS A 4 -41.60 -10.66 -12.50
CA LYS A 4 -41.62 -9.25 -12.12
C LYS A 4 -41.14 -8.38 -13.28
N ILE A 5 -41.76 -7.23 -13.45
CA ILE A 5 -41.39 -6.23 -14.44
C ILE A 5 -40.28 -5.33 -13.88
N CYS A 6 -39.20 -5.15 -14.66
CA CYS A 6 -38.11 -4.26 -14.32
C CYS A 6 -38.54 -2.79 -14.46
N SER A 7 -38.36 -2.00 -13.40
CA SER A 7 -38.71 -0.57 -13.40
C SER A 7 -37.82 0.33 -14.26
N LYS A 8 -36.79 -0.20 -14.93
CA LYS A 8 -35.88 0.55 -15.81
C LYS A 8 -36.10 0.19 -17.29
N CYS A 9 -36.00 -1.10 -17.65
CA CYS A 9 -36.14 -1.54 -19.04
C CYS A 9 -37.56 -1.99 -19.42
N GLY A 10 -38.49 -2.09 -18.46
CA GLY A 10 -39.88 -2.49 -18.71
C GLY A 10 -40.07 -3.97 -19.06
N GLN A 11 -39.00 -4.76 -19.15
CA GLN A 11 -39.07 -6.18 -19.49
C GLN A 11 -39.51 -7.03 -18.29
N GLU A 12 -40.21 -8.11 -18.57
CA GLU A 12 -40.61 -9.12 -17.59
C GLU A 12 -39.52 -10.18 -17.41
N TYR A 13 -39.12 -10.43 -16.17
CA TYR A 13 -38.15 -11.48 -15.84
C TYR A 13 -38.61 -12.31 -14.65
N ASP A 14 -38.04 -13.49 -14.50
CA ASP A 14 -38.17 -14.26 -13.27
C ASP A 14 -37.63 -13.48 -12.06
N ILE A 15 -38.24 -13.66 -10.89
CA ILE A 15 -37.86 -12.95 -9.66
C ILE A 15 -36.39 -13.16 -9.24
N SER A 16 -35.75 -14.25 -9.69
CA SER A 16 -34.30 -14.50 -9.51
C SER A 16 -33.41 -13.46 -10.21
N HIS A 17 -33.89 -12.84 -11.29
CA HIS A 17 -33.19 -11.79 -12.03
C HIS A 17 -33.24 -10.42 -11.33
N PHE A 18 -33.75 -10.40 -10.10
CA PHE A 18 -33.74 -9.25 -9.22
C PHE A 18 -32.97 -9.61 -7.95
N SER A 19 -31.89 -8.90 -7.67
CA SER A 19 -31.16 -9.00 -6.39
C SER A 19 -32.02 -8.63 -5.17
N TRP A 20 -31.65 -9.12 -3.99
CA TRP A 20 -32.27 -8.71 -2.73
C TRP A 20 -31.89 -7.27 -2.34
N SER A 21 -32.89 -6.47 -1.96
CA SER A 21 -32.71 -5.21 -1.24
C SER A 21 -32.74 -5.44 0.26
N ILE A 22 -33.57 -6.37 0.72
CA ILE A 22 -33.57 -6.92 2.08
C ILE A 22 -33.67 -8.42 1.91
N LYS A 23 -32.64 -9.16 2.35
CA LYS A 23 -32.51 -10.60 2.10
C LYS A 23 -33.73 -11.35 2.65
N GLY A 24 -34.39 -12.13 1.81
CA GLY A 24 -35.59 -12.90 2.17
C GLY A 24 -36.90 -12.11 2.20
N ILE A 25 -36.84 -10.77 2.22
CA ILE A 25 -38.03 -9.91 2.41
C ILE A 25 -38.39 -9.16 1.11
N LYS A 26 -37.42 -8.45 0.53
CA LYS A 26 -37.68 -7.51 -0.58
C LYS A 26 -36.63 -7.62 -1.66
N ARG A 27 -37.10 -7.78 -2.91
CA ARG A 27 -36.26 -7.70 -4.12
C ARG A 27 -36.21 -6.26 -4.65
N HIS A 28 -35.10 -5.89 -5.27
CA HIS A 28 -34.98 -4.61 -5.96
C HIS A 28 -36.00 -4.48 -7.12
N ALA A 29 -36.33 -3.25 -7.49
CA ALA A 29 -37.25 -2.95 -8.59
C ALA A 29 -36.60 -3.08 -9.99
N LYS A 30 -35.27 -2.92 -10.07
CA LYS A 30 -34.49 -3.05 -11.30
C LYS A 30 -33.87 -4.45 -11.40
N CYS A 31 -33.81 -5.01 -12.60
CA CYS A 31 -33.16 -6.30 -12.86
C CYS A 31 -31.63 -6.21 -12.68
N LEU A 32 -30.97 -7.36 -12.58
CA LEU A 32 -29.51 -7.46 -12.38
C LEU A 32 -28.71 -6.73 -13.46
N ALA A 33 -29.12 -6.82 -14.73
CA ALA A 33 -28.45 -6.15 -15.84
C ALA A 33 -28.53 -4.63 -15.72
N CYS A 34 -29.73 -4.09 -15.57
CA CYS A 34 -29.98 -2.66 -15.39
C CYS A 34 -29.23 -2.08 -14.17
N ARG A 35 -29.13 -2.85 -13.08
CA ARG A 35 -28.33 -2.50 -11.90
C ARG A 35 -26.83 -2.55 -12.16
N SER A 36 -26.37 -3.53 -12.93
CA SER A 36 -24.96 -3.68 -13.28
C SER A 36 -24.49 -2.47 -14.11
N GLU A 37 -25.27 -2.05 -15.10
CA GLU A 37 -25.02 -0.84 -15.89
C GLU A 37 -24.94 0.41 -15.01
N GLU A 38 -25.90 0.62 -14.10
CA GLU A 38 -25.90 1.77 -13.22
C GLU A 38 -24.68 1.79 -12.31
N ARG A 39 -24.28 0.62 -11.82
CA ARG A 39 -23.08 0.46 -10.99
C ARG A 39 -21.81 0.75 -11.79
N ILE A 40 -21.69 0.24 -13.02
CA ILE A 40 -20.56 0.53 -13.92
C ILE A 40 -20.49 2.03 -14.20
N ALA A 41 -21.61 2.67 -14.53
CA ALA A 41 -21.66 4.09 -14.80
C ALA A 41 -21.34 4.94 -13.56
N TYR A 42 -21.82 4.54 -12.37
CA TYR A 42 -21.50 5.20 -11.10
C TYR A 42 -20.01 5.10 -10.77
N TYR A 43 -19.44 3.89 -10.78
CA TYR A 43 -18.01 3.72 -10.54
C TYR A 43 -17.18 4.41 -11.62
N GLY A 44 -17.61 4.39 -12.89
CA GLY A 44 -16.94 5.09 -13.97
C GLY A 44 -16.85 6.60 -13.72
N ARG A 45 -17.93 7.23 -13.27
CA ARG A 45 -17.98 8.68 -12.98
C ARG A 45 -17.11 9.09 -11.80
N HIS A 46 -17.01 8.26 -10.76
CA HIS A 46 -16.22 8.58 -9.57
C HIS A 46 -14.81 7.98 -9.56
N LYS A 47 -14.46 7.19 -10.59
CA LYS A 47 -13.15 6.51 -10.67
C LYS A 47 -12.01 7.52 -10.67
N GLU A 48 -12.12 8.58 -11.47
CA GLU A 48 -11.05 9.57 -11.59
C GLU A 48 -10.87 10.37 -10.30
N GLU A 49 -11.95 10.81 -9.68
CA GLU A 49 -11.93 11.52 -8.39
C GLU A 49 -11.34 10.65 -7.27
N GLU A 50 -11.77 9.38 -7.18
CA GLU A 50 -11.29 8.44 -6.19
C GLU A 50 -9.81 8.09 -6.40
N LEU A 51 -9.39 7.88 -7.66
CA LEU A 51 -7.98 7.68 -8.01
C LEU A 51 -7.14 8.91 -7.71
N ALA A 52 -7.62 10.11 -8.03
CA ALA A 52 -6.94 11.36 -7.72
C ALA A 52 -6.80 11.57 -6.20
N TYR A 53 -7.84 11.27 -5.43
CA TYR A 53 -7.79 11.31 -3.97
C TYR A 53 -6.78 10.30 -3.40
N LYS A 54 -6.81 9.05 -3.86
CA LYS A 54 -5.86 8.00 -3.45
C LYS A 54 -4.42 8.39 -3.80
N TYR A 55 -4.20 8.93 -4.99
CA TYR A 55 -2.90 9.43 -5.43
C TYR A 55 -2.39 10.57 -4.54
N LYS A 56 -3.21 11.61 -4.30
CA LYS A 56 -2.87 12.73 -3.41
C LYS A 56 -2.51 12.24 -2.00
N ARG A 57 -3.30 11.30 -1.46
CA ARG A 57 -3.03 10.69 -0.15
C ARG A 57 -1.71 9.90 -0.15
N GLN A 58 -1.42 9.16 -1.20
CA GLN A 58 -0.18 8.39 -1.32
C GLN A 58 1.05 9.31 -1.38
N VAL A 59 0.98 10.39 -2.17
CA VAL A 59 2.05 11.40 -2.25
C VAL A 59 2.31 11.99 -0.87
N ARG A 60 1.27 12.43 -0.16
CA ARG A 60 1.41 12.99 1.20
C ARG A 60 2.09 12.02 2.15
N LYS A 61 1.64 10.76 2.18
CA LYS A 61 2.24 9.71 3.01
C LYS A 61 3.70 9.43 2.67
N ARG A 62 4.06 9.48 1.40
CA ARG A 62 5.44 9.28 0.95
C ARG A 62 6.34 10.40 1.46
N GLU A 63 5.89 11.65 1.39
CA GLU A 63 6.66 12.77 1.93
C GLU A 63 6.79 12.68 3.45
N GLU A 64 5.69 12.40 4.17
CA GLU A 64 5.72 12.16 5.62
C GLU A 64 6.74 11.07 5.99
N ALA A 65 6.72 9.94 5.28
CA ALA A 65 7.64 8.83 5.51
C ALA A 65 9.09 9.17 5.16
N ARG A 66 9.35 9.96 4.11
CA ARG A 66 10.70 10.43 3.75
C ARG A 66 11.26 11.34 4.82
N HIS A 67 10.49 12.32 5.28
CA HIS A 67 10.91 13.23 6.35
C HIS A 67 11.23 12.47 7.63
N PHE A 68 10.39 11.50 7.98
CA PHE A 68 10.59 10.64 9.14
C PHE A 68 11.90 9.85 9.05
N VAL A 69 12.13 9.15 7.93
CA VAL A 69 13.36 8.37 7.72
C VAL A 69 14.60 9.26 7.67
N PHE A 70 14.52 10.42 7.01
CA PHE A 70 15.62 11.37 6.95
C PHE A 70 15.98 11.88 8.35
N SER A 71 14.99 12.31 9.14
CA SER A 71 15.20 12.76 10.52
C SER A 71 15.82 11.69 11.41
N TYR A 72 15.44 10.43 11.22
CA TYR A 72 16.08 9.32 11.91
C TYR A 72 17.55 9.19 11.51
N LEU A 73 17.85 9.14 10.20
CA LEU A 73 19.24 9.04 9.72
C LEU A 73 20.12 10.23 10.15
N SER A 74 19.57 11.44 10.23
CA SER A 74 20.29 12.63 10.72
C SER A 74 20.76 12.56 12.17
N SER A 75 20.16 11.69 12.98
CA SER A 75 20.53 11.49 14.40
C SER A 75 21.25 10.16 14.65
N HIS A 76 21.40 9.32 13.63
CA HIS A 76 21.96 7.97 13.75
C HIS A 76 23.12 7.81 12.76
N PRO A 77 24.34 8.24 13.12
CA PRO A 77 25.50 8.05 12.26
C PRO A 77 25.83 6.56 12.06
N CYS A 78 26.66 6.28 11.06
CA CYS A 78 27.16 4.94 10.76
C CYS A 78 27.78 4.30 12.00
N VAL A 79 27.27 3.13 12.41
CA VAL A 79 27.75 2.43 13.60
C VAL A 79 29.20 1.95 13.51
N ASP A 80 29.75 1.79 12.30
CA ASP A 80 31.11 1.28 12.11
C ASP A 80 32.15 2.38 11.93
N CYS A 81 31.80 3.53 11.33
CA CYS A 81 32.77 4.58 10.97
C CYS A 81 32.38 6.00 11.37
N GLY A 82 31.22 6.20 12.00
CA GLY A 82 30.78 7.51 12.50
C GLY A 82 30.31 8.50 11.42
N GLU A 83 30.26 8.10 10.15
CA GLU A 83 29.72 8.93 9.07
C GLU A 83 28.30 9.41 9.40
N ALA A 84 28.04 10.70 9.25
CA ALA A 84 26.81 11.35 9.67
C ALA A 84 25.97 11.87 8.51
N ASP A 85 26.49 11.87 7.27
CA ASP A 85 25.72 12.30 6.09
C ASP A 85 24.55 11.34 5.78
N PRO A 86 23.28 11.75 6.02
CA PRO A 86 22.11 10.90 5.83
C PRO A 86 21.94 10.42 4.38
N MET A 87 22.53 11.11 3.41
CA MET A 87 22.41 10.78 1.98
C MET A 87 23.13 9.48 1.61
N ILE A 88 24.16 9.10 2.38
CA ILE A 88 24.95 7.89 2.15
C ILE A 88 24.73 6.80 3.21
N LEU A 89 23.88 7.09 4.20
CA LEU A 89 23.46 6.12 5.20
C LEU A 89 22.40 5.17 4.65
N THR A 90 22.48 3.92 5.10
CA THR A 90 21.65 2.80 4.67
C THR A 90 21.23 1.98 5.88
N PHE A 91 20.08 1.33 5.78
CA PHE A 91 19.59 0.41 6.80
C PHE A 91 20.10 -1.01 6.51
N ASP A 92 21.01 -1.49 7.35
CA ASP A 92 21.48 -2.86 7.32
C ASP A 92 20.65 -3.72 8.27
N HIS A 93 19.92 -4.69 7.73
CA HIS A 93 19.12 -5.62 8.54
C HIS A 93 20.01 -6.58 9.31
N VAL A 94 20.07 -6.41 10.65
CA VAL A 94 20.95 -7.20 11.53
C VAL A 94 20.21 -8.13 12.50
N ARG A 95 18.91 -7.90 12.73
CA ARG A 95 18.13 -8.65 13.71
C ARG A 95 16.69 -8.86 13.23
N GLY A 96 16.04 -9.90 13.76
CA GLY A 96 14.65 -10.22 13.47
C GLY A 96 14.37 -10.59 12.01
N THR A 97 13.10 -10.85 11.70
CA THR A 97 12.66 -11.16 10.34
C THR A 97 12.33 -9.88 9.58
N LYS A 98 13.05 -9.66 8.48
CA LYS A 98 12.81 -8.57 7.52
C LYS A 98 11.45 -8.75 6.87
N LYS A 99 10.59 -7.74 6.98
CA LYS A 99 9.31 -7.73 6.25
C LYS A 99 9.52 -7.17 4.85
N MET A 100 10.23 -6.06 4.74
CA MET A 100 10.45 -5.34 3.49
C MET A 100 11.61 -4.35 3.65
N ASN A 101 12.20 -3.86 2.55
CA ASN A 101 13.16 -2.76 2.65
C ASN A 101 12.47 -1.47 3.12
N VAL A 102 13.11 -0.71 4.02
CA VAL A 102 12.59 0.59 4.49
C VAL A 102 12.32 1.55 3.31
N SER A 103 13.22 1.59 2.33
CA SER A 103 13.03 2.41 1.11
C SER A 103 11.79 2.02 0.29
N GLN A 104 11.44 0.74 0.24
CA GLN A 104 10.22 0.26 -0.41
C GLN A 104 8.98 0.64 0.40
N MET A 105 9.04 0.53 1.73
CA MET A 105 7.93 0.91 2.62
C MET A 105 7.60 2.41 2.51
N VAL A 106 8.63 3.26 2.45
CA VAL A 106 8.50 4.70 2.20
C VAL A 106 7.82 4.96 0.85
N ASN A 107 8.32 4.34 -0.22
CA ASN A 107 7.78 4.55 -1.57
C ASN A 107 6.34 4.05 -1.74
N GLN A 108 5.94 3.00 -1.00
CA GLN A 108 4.59 2.45 -1.02
C GLN A 108 3.62 3.16 -0.04
N GLY A 109 4.10 4.09 0.78
CA GLY A 109 3.26 4.87 1.70
C GLY A 109 2.75 4.05 2.90
N TYR A 110 3.60 3.19 3.47
CA TYR A 110 3.32 2.48 4.72
C TYR A 110 3.15 3.47 5.90
N SER A 111 2.55 3.00 6.99
CA SER A 111 2.44 3.82 8.20
C SER A 111 3.80 4.03 8.87
N LEU A 112 3.96 5.12 9.61
CA LEU A 112 5.22 5.45 10.27
C LEU A 112 5.59 4.40 11.32
N GLU A 113 4.61 3.81 11.99
CA GLU A 113 4.82 2.75 12.98
C GLU A 113 5.37 1.48 12.34
N ALA A 114 4.86 1.12 11.15
CA ALA A 114 5.36 -0.02 10.40
C ALA A 114 6.80 0.23 9.92
N ILE A 115 7.10 1.45 9.48
CA ILE A 115 8.44 1.87 9.06
C ILE A 115 9.40 1.84 10.25
N GLN A 116 9.02 2.42 11.39
CA GLN A 116 9.81 2.41 12.62
C GLN A 116 10.11 0.98 13.07
N SER A 117 9.10 0.11 13.11
CA SER A 117 9.26 -1.30 13.49
C SER A 117 10.26 -2.05 12.60
N GLU A 118 10.38 -1.65 11.33
CA GLU A 118 11.38 -2.22 10.42
C GLU A 118 12.75 -1.56 10.60
N MET A 119 12.82 -0.27 10.90
CA MET A 119 14.06 0.45 11.21
C MET A 119 14.72 -0.05 12.50
N ASP A 120 13.92 -0.41 13.52
CA ASP A 120 14.41 -0.97 14.80
C ASP A 120 15.15 -2.30 14.62
N LYS A 121 14.89 -3.01 13.52
CA LYS A 121 15.57 -4.25 13.13
C LYS A 121 16.90 -4.01 12.41
N CYS A 122 17.20 -2.76 12.09
CA CYS A 122 18.36 -2.39 11.30
C CYS A 122 19.45 -1.79 12.19
N ALA A 123 20.68 -1.81 11.67
CA ALA A 123 21.75 -0.92 12.09
C ALA A 123 21.94 0.13 10.99
N VAL A 124 22.21 1.38 11.38
CA VAL A 124 22.50 2.43 10.40
C VAL A 124 23.97 2.35 10.02
N ARG A 125 24.25 2.20 8.72
CA ARG A 125 25.60 2.08 8.16
C ARG A 125 25.73 2.92 6.90
N CYS A 126 26.87 3.54 6.67
CA CYS A 126 27.16 4.12 5.37
C CYS A 126 27.25 3.02 4.29
N ALA A 127 26.97 3.37 3.04
CA ALA A 127 26.96 2.42 1.92
C ALA A 127 28.27 1.59 1.81
N ASN A 128 29.41 2.21 2.10
CA ASN A 128 30.72 1.55 2.06
C ASN A 128 30.89 0.50 3.16
N CYS A 129 30.56 0.84 4.41
CA CYS A 129 30.63 -0.10 5.52
C CYS A 129 29.61 -1.23 5.37
N HIS A 130 28.40 -0.90 4.91
CA HIS A 130 27.37 -1.90 4.63
C HIS A 130 27.86 -2.93 3.59
N MET A 131 28.43 -2.48 2.47
CA MET A 131 28.99 -3.37 1.44
C MET A 131 30.11 -4.28 1.98
N ARG A 132 31.00 -3.75 2.83
CA ARG A 132 32.07 -4.55 3.46
C ARG A 132 31.50 -5.65 4.35
N ILE A 133 30.55 -5.29 5.22
CA ILE A 133 29.89 -6.22 6.13
C ILE A 133 29.11 -7.29 5.36
N GLU A 134 28.36 -6.92 4.31
CA GLU A 134 27.65 -7.89 3.48
C GLU A 134 28.62 -8.90 2.82
N LYS A 135 29.76 -8.44 2.29
CA LYS A 135 30.78 -9.32 1.70
C LYS A 135 31.38 -10.26 2.74
N GLN A 136 31.66 -9.76 3.95
CA GLN A 136 32.13 -10.59 5.06
C GLN A 136 31.11 -11.65 5.45
N ARG A 137 29.82 -11.28 5.57
CA ARG A 137 28.72 -12.24 5.87
C ARG A 137 28.56 -13.32 4.80
N ARG A 138 28.83 -12.99 3.53
CA ARG A 138 28.79 -13.95 2.41
C ARG A 138 30.05 -14.81 2.30
N GLY A 139 31.06 -14.60 3.15
CA GLY A 139 32.32 -15.35 3.11
C GLY A 139 33.13 -15.11 1.84
N THR A 140 32.96 -13.96 1.17
CA THR A 140 33.73 -13.65 -0.04
C THR A 140 35.18 -13.36 0.35
N VAL A 141 36.06 -14.31 0.07
CA VAL A 141 37.52 -14.18 0.25
C VAL A 141 38.09 -13.51 -1.00
N TYR A 142 38.78 -12.39 -0.83
CA TYR A 142 39.54 -11.74 -1.90
C TYR A 142 40.99 -12.19 -1.83
N PHE A 143 41.28 -13.42 -2.25
CA PHE A 143 42.63 -13.91 -2.54
C PHE A 143 42.55 -14.90 -3.71
#